data_AF-A0A7X8QZ57-F1
#
_entry.id   AF-A0A7X8QZ57-F1
#
_cell.length_a   1.000
_cell.length_b   1.000
_cell.length_c   1.000
_cell.angle_alpha   90.00
_cell.angle_beta   90.00
_cell.angle_gamma   90.00
#
_symmetry.space_group_name_H-M   'P 1'
#
loop_
_entity.id
_entity.type
_entity.pdbx_description
1 polymer ?
#
loop_
_entity_poly.entity_id
_entity_poly.type
_entity_poly.pdbx_seq_one_letter_code
_entity_poly.pdbx_strand_id
1 'polypeptide(L)'
;MLNFNVNEELSNYELIDLESVEERIGSIPDDMKHAMELYNKALDDLQSKNEDIAIIALKKAISLYPDFYEAMNLMGICYLSLNDENNARRMFRKVMKKDNNGIRASKYLARLDGEDDSSNDGVAKKPKKRKAPSAATSWIRENLQQNQGKNFFTKNIQGIIIGIILMCILWLIIPGTPINIDLGGIFSGNPDLSPQIARLEKENTELTDRLNDANEALVQANETEKKLRDEIEQYSYWSGILKDLQKLADDGKYKDVIVKIEKDLAGLSKPDAIAEEIIALEAECKPKSISQFYEAGREIYRSNANQSLEGYINAANEYIMAIRIIEESDELPSNVNAVNVYYYGGKAIALSEYPSKEEADKEALRCFEAVIDLAPHSEMASYARNRINDIENGRAIRH
;
A
#
# COMPACT_ATOMS: atom_id res chain seq x y z
N MET A 1 -7.01 -0.18 -31.14
CA MET A 1 -7.19 -0.85 -29.84
C MET A 1 -7.43 -2.31 -30.13
N LEU A 2 -6.46 -3.18 -29.84
CA LEU A 2 -6.69 -4.62 -29.94
C LEU A 2 -7.71 -5.03 -28.87
N ASN A 3 -8.71 -5.81 -29.28
CA ASN A 3 -9.94 -6.04 -28.55
C ASN A 3 -9.74 -7.23 -27.58
N PHE A 4 -9.34 -6.97 -26.33
CA PHE A 4 -9.41 -7.97 -25.26
C PHE A 4 -10.88 -8.16 -24.88
N ASN A 5 -11.50 -9.25 -25.32
CA ASN A 5 -12.91 -9.52 -25.05
C ASN A 5 -13.08 -10.15 -23.66
N VAL A 6 -13.27 -9.30 -22.65
CA VAL A 6 -13.40 -9.72 -21.24
C VAL A 6 -14.56 -10.68 -21.04
N ASN A 7 -15.70 -10.45 -21.70
CA ASN A 7 -16.91 -11.26 -21.54
C ASN A 7 -16.73 -12.69 -22.06
N GLU A 8 -16.00 -12.85 -23.16
CA GLU A 8 -15.66 -14.16 -23.70
C GLU A 8 -14.70 -14.90 -22.77
N GLU A 9 -13.71 -14.20 -22.20
CA GLU A 9 -12.77 -14.83 -21.28
C GLU A 9 -13.43 -15.25 -19.96
N LEU A 10 -14.35 -14.45 -19.43
CA LEU A 10 -15.13 -14.79 -18.24
C LEU A 10 -15.96 -16.07 -18.44
N SER A 11 -16.45 -16.32 -19.66
CA SER A 11 -17.20 -17.55 -19.97
C SER A 11 -16.36 -18.83 -19.95
N ASN A 12 -15.02 -18.71 -19.94
CA ASN A 12 -14.10 -19.84 -19.86
C ASN A 12 -13.79 -20.28 -18.43
N TYR A 13 -14.33 -19.61 -17.41
CA TYR A 13 -14.17 -19.98 -16.01
C TYR A 13 -15.37 -20.81 -15.54
N GLU A 14 -15.09 -21.96 -14.94
CA GLU A 14 -16.10 -22.89 -14.44
C GLU A 14 -16.11 -22.96 -12.91
N LEU A 15 -17.28 -23.28 -12.35
CA LEU A 15 -17.43 -23.57 -10.94
C LEU A 15 -16.63 -24.82 -10.57
N ILE A 16 -15.96 -24.77 -9.42
CA ILE A 16 -15.21 -25.90 -8.88
C ILE A 16 -16.18 -26.78 -8.10
N ASP A 17 -16.32 -28.04 -8.52
CA ASP A 17 -17.06 -29.06 -7.76
C ASP A 17 -16.19 -29.62 -6.64
N LEU A 18 -16.50 -29.24 -5.39
CA LEU A 18 -15.74 -29.64 -4.21
C LEU A 18 -15.79 -31.15 -3.96
N GLU A 19 -16.89 -31.83 -4.29
CA GLU A 19 -17.08 -33.27 -4.03
C GLU A 19 -16.18 -34.09 -4.96
N SER A 20 -16.18 -33.75 -6.26
CA SER A 20 -15.26 -34.30 -7.26
C SER A 20 -13.79 -34.05 -6.93
N VAL A 21 -13.50 -32.92 -6.28
CA VAL A 21 -12.14 -32.57 -5.87
C VAL A 21 -11.70 -33.40 -4.66
N GLU A 22 -12.54 -33.55 -3.63
CA GLU A 22 -12.27 -34.37 -2.44
C GLU A 22 -12.13 -35.87 -2.78
N GLU A 23 -12.93 -36.40 -3.72
CA GLU A 23 -12.84 -37.80 -4.17
C GLU A 23 -11.49 -38.14 -4.83
N ARG A 24 -10.86 -37.16 -5.48
CA ARG A 24 -9.68 -37.38 -6.32
C ARG A 24 -8.35 -37.17 -5.61
N ILE A 25 -8.27 -36.20 -4.69
CA ILE A 25 -7.05 -35.92 -3.91
C ILE A 25 -7.14 -36.32 -2.44
N GLY A 26 -8.30 -36.82 -2.01
CA GLY A 26 -8.57 -37.10 -0.61
C GLY A 26 -8.90 -35.82 0.17
N SER A 27 -8.72 -35.86 1.49
CA SER A 27 -9.03 -34.74 2.37
C SER A 27 -8.23 -33.49 1.98
N ILE A 28 -8.97 -32.44 1.62
CA ILE A 28 -8.45 -31.12 1.26
C ILE A 28 -8.34 -30.29 2.54
N PRO A 29 -7.30 -29.44 2.70
CA PRO A 29 -7.24 -28.49 3.80
C PRO A 29 -8.44 -27.54 3.80
N ASP A 30 -8.99 -27.24 4.98
CA ASP A 30 -10.15 -26.37 5.15
C ASP A 30 -9.96 -24.99 4.49
N ASP A 31 -8.74 -24.43 4.56
CA ASP A 31 -8.39 -23.15 3.91
C ASP A 31 -8.55 -23.19 2.38
N MET A 32 -8.21 -24.33 1.76
CA MET A 32 -8.34 -24.53 0.32
C MET A 32 -9.79 -24.76 -0.07
N LYS A 33 -10.56 -25.47 0.75
CA LYS A 33 -12.01 -25.66 0.57
C LYS A 33 -12.76 -24.33 0.63
N HIS A 34 -12.53 -23.54 1.67
CA HIS A 34 -13.13 -22.21 1.81
C HIS A 34 -12.68 -21.24 0.70
N ALA A 35 -11.45 -21.35 0.22
CA ALA A 35 -11.00 -20.57 -0.93
C ALA A 35 -11.77 -20.94 -2.21
N MET A 36 -12.04 -22.23 -2.46
CA MET A 36 -12.85 -22.69 -3.61
C MET A 36 -14.30 -22.23 -3.51
N GLU A 37 -14.91 -22.27 -2.33
CA GLU A 37 -16.26 -21.74 -2.09
C GLU A 37 -16.36 -20.24 -2.41
N LEU A 38 -15.36 -19.46 -1.97
CA LEU A 38 -15.29 -18.04 -2.27
C LEU A 38 -15.04 -17.74 -3.76
N TYR A 39 -14.27 -18.60 -4.43
CA TYR A 39 -14.08 -18.52 -5.88
C TYR A 39 -15.38 -18.82 -6.64
N ASN A 40 -16.14 -19.84 -6.24
CA ASN A 40 -17.45 -20.14 -6.83
C ASN A 40 -18.43 -19.00 -6.61
N LYS A 41 -18.47 -18.45 -5.40
CA LYS A 41 -19.26 -17.25 -5.10
C LYS A 41 -18.89 -16.07 -6.01
N ALA A 42 -17.59 -15.85 -6.24
CA ALA A 42 -17.15 -14.78 -7.13
C ALA A 42 -17.63 -14.99 -8.58
N LEU A 43 -17.70 -16.23 -9.06
CA LEU A 43 -18.25 -16.53 -10.38
C LEU A 43 -19.76 -16.24 -10.46
N ASP A 44 -20.52 -16.57 -9.43
CA ASP A 44 -21.95 -16.25 -9.34
C ASP A 44 -22.19 -14.73 -9.29
N ASP A 45 -21.35 -14.01 -8.54
CA ASP A 45 -21.39 -12.54 -8.45
C ASP A 45 -21.06 -11.90 -9.82
N LEU A 46 -20.14 -12.47 -10.60
CA LEU A 46 -19.82 -12.03 -11.96
C LEU A 46 -20.96 -12.29 -12.95
N GLN A 47 -21.68 -13.41 -12.84
CA GLN A 47 -22.89 -13.65 -13.62
C GLN A 47 -23.97 -12.62 -13.33
N SER A 48 -24.02 -12.14 -12.08
CA SER A 48 -24.95 -11.12 -11.60
C SER A 48 -24.49 -9.68 -11.91
N LYS A 49 -23.37 -9.49 -12.63
CA LYS A 49 -22.74 -8.19 -12.94
C LYS A 49 -22.40 -7.37 -11.68
N ASN A 50 -21.93 -8.05 -10.65
CA ASN A 50 -21.46 -7.45 -9.40
C ASN A 50 -19.93 -7.61 -9.29
N GLU A 51 -19.18 -7.00 -10.21
CA GLU A 51 -17.73 -7.18 -10.34
C GLU A 51 -16.96 -6.78 -9.06
N ASP A 52 -17.40 -5.75 -8.34
CA ASP A 52 -16.77 -5.31 -7.08
C ASP A 52 -16.90 -6.36 -5.97
N ILE A 53 -18.06 -7.02 -5.87
CA ILE A 53 -18.32 -8.07 -4.88
C ILE A 53 -17.49 -9.31 -5.21
N ALA A 54 -17.42 -9.67 -6.50
CA ALA A 54 -16.58 -10.75 -6.98
C ALA A 54 -15.08 -10.51 -6.65
N ILE A 55 -14.59 -9.29 -6.82
CA ILE A 55 -13.20 -8.93 -6.47
C ILE A 55 -12.96 -9.09 -4.96
N ILE A 56 -13.91 -8.75 -4.11
CA ILE A 56 -13.80 -8.95 -2.65
C ILE A 56 -13.73 -10.45 -2.30
N ALA A 57 -14.62 -11.26 -2.88
CA ALA A 57 -14.62 -12.71 -2.69
C ALA A 57 -13.29 -13.34 -3.14
N LEU A 58 -12.74 -12.91 -4.29
CA LEU A 58 -11.45 -13.37 -4.81
C LEU A 58 -10.27 -12.93 -3.93
N LYS A 59 -10.26 -11.70 -3.41
CA LYS A 59 -9.24 -11.26 -2.45
C LYS A 59 -9.20 -12.16 -1.22
N LYS A 60 -10.38 -12.50 -0.68
CA LYS A 60 -10.49 -13.39 0.47
C LYS A 60 -10.03 -14.81 0.13
N ALA A 61 -10.45 -15.34 -1.02
CA ALA A 61 -10.00 -16.65 -1.51
C ALA A 61 -8.46 -16.75 -1.62
N ILE A 62 -7.82 -15.73 -2.20
CA ILE A 62 -6.36 -15.65 -2.35
C ILE A 62 -5.66 -15.46 -1.00
N SER A 63 -6.30 -14.78 -0.04
CA SER A 63 -5.75 -14.64 1.32
C SER A 63 -5.74 -15.96 2.08
N LEU A 64 -6.79 -16.77 1.93
CA LEU A 64 -6.90 -18.10 2.55
C LEU A 64 -5.96 -19.11 1.87
N TYR A 65 -5.89 -19.07 0.54
CA TYR A 65 -5.02 -19.94 -0.23
C TYR A 65 -4.15 -19.13 -1.21
N PRO A 66 -2.95 -18.66 -0.78
CA PRO A 66 -2.08 -17.79 -1.57
C PRO A 66 -1.55 -18.37 -2.88
N ASP A 67 -1.67 -19.68 -3.10
CA ASP A 67 -1.25 -20.35 -4.33
C ASP A 67 -2.46 -20.74 -5.21
N PHE A 68 -3.62 -20.09 -4.99
CA PHE A 68 -4.79 -20.23 -5.84
C PHE A 68 -4.66 -19.41 -7.14
N TYR A 69 -3.86 -19.91 -8.07
CA TYR A 69 -3.55 -19.19 -9.31
C TYR A 69 -4.76 -18.90 -10.19
N GLU A 70 -5.76 -19.80 -10.19
CA GLU A 70 -6.99 -19.60 -10.96
C GLU A 70 -7.80 -18.40 -10.44
N ALA A 71 -7.94 -18.26 -9.11
CA ALA A 71 -8.56 -17.08 -8.51
C ALA A 71 -7.78 -15.79 -8.79
N MET A 72 -6.44 -15.83 -8.83
CA MET A 72 -5.62 -14.67 -9.21
C MET A 72 -5.82 -14.28 -10.68
N ASN A 73 -5.94 -15.26 -11.59
CA ASN A 73 -6.22 -15.02 -13.00
C ASN A 73 -7.61 -14.41 -13.18
N LEU A 74 -8.64 -14.99 -12.56
CA LEU A 74 -10.00 -14.48 -12.59
C LEU A 74 -10.06 -13.04 -12.07
N MET A 75 -9.38 -12.76 -10.94
CA MET A 75 -9.29 -11.40 -10.38
C MET A 75 -8.64 -10.40 -11.35
N GLY A 76 -7.65 -10.84 -12.12
CA GLY A 76 -7.05 -10.03 -13.18
C GLY A 76 -8.04 -9.72 -14.31
N ILE A 77 -8.89 -10.68 -14.68
CA ILE A 77 -9.95 -10.47 -15.67
C ILE A 77 -11.04 -9.51 -15.14
N CYS A 78 -11.41 -9.60 -13.86
CA CYS A 78 -12.33 -8.64 -13.23
C CYS A 78 -11.77 -7.21 -13.22
N TYR A 79 -10.46 -7.04 -13.05
CA TYR A 79 -9.86 -5.72 -13.18
C TYR A 79 -9.93 -5.18 -14.62
N LEU A 80 -9.84 -6.05 -15.63
CA LEU A 80 -10.01 -5.63 -17.03
C LEU A 80 -11.47 -5.24 -17.35
N SER A 81 -12.49 -5.88 -16.77
CA SER A 81 -13.88 -5.44 -16.94
C SER A 81 -14.12 -4.05 -16.33
N LEU A 82 -13.40 -3.71 -15.27
CA LEU A 82 -13.41 -2.38 -14.64
C LEU A 82 -12.45 -1.37 -15.29
N ASN A 83 -11.82 -1.72 -16.42
CA ASN A 83 -10.85 -0.88 -17.14
C ASN A 83 -9.60 -0.51 -16.29
N ASP A 84 -9.27 -1.33 -15.29
CA ASP A 84 -8.08 -1.22 -14.43
C ASP A 84 -6.96 -2.16 -14.90
N GLU A 85 -6.36 -1.82 -16.03
CA GLU A 85 -5.29 -2.62 -16.65
C GLU A 85 -4.06 -2.76 -15.74
N ASN A 86 -3.76 -1.75 -14.93
CA ASN A 86 -2.58 -1.75 -14.04
C ASN A 86 -2.68 -2.85 -12.98
N ASN A 87 -3.82 -2.95 -12.31
CA ASN A 87 -4.04 -4.00 -11.31
C ASN A 87 -4.20 -5.38 -11.97
N ALA A 88 -4.83 -5.47 -13.14
CA ALA A 88 -4.90 -6.71 -13.91
C ALA A 88 -3.50 -7.27 -14.22
N ARG A 89 -2.61 -6.45 -14.79
CA ARG A 89 -1.22 -6.81 -15.07
C ARG A 89 -0.46 -7.21 -13.82
N ARG A 90 -0.70 -6.54 -12.69
CA ARG A 90 -0.08 -6.90 -11.41
C ARG A 90 -0.49 -8.31 -10.96
N MET A 91 -1.75 -8.69 -11.13
CA MET A 91 -2.22 -10.04 -10.79
C MET A 91 -1.62 -11.11 -11.71
N PHE A 92 -1.62 -10.90 -13.03
CA PHE A 92 -1.01 -11.85 -13.96
C PHE A 92 0.50 -12.03 -13.72
N ARG A 93 1.24 -10.94 -13.43
CA ARG A 93 2.66 -11.03 -13.07
C ARG A 93 2.90 -11.77 -11.75
N LYS A 94 1.99 -11.67 -10.78
CA LYS A 94 2.08 -12.46 -9.54
C LYS A 94 1.97 -13.95 -9.82
N VAL A 95 1.04 -14.35 -10.68
CA VAL A 95 0.89 -15.76 -11.12
C VAL A 95 2.18 -16.24 -11.79
N MET A 96 2.72 -15.49 -12.76
CA MET A 96 3.96 -15.86 -13.44
C MET A 96 5.19 -15.98 -12.53
N LYS A 97 5.26 -15.19 -11.46
CA LYS A 97 6.38 -15.27 -10.49
C LYS A 97 6.29 -16.50 -9.60
N LYS A 98 5.08 -16.95 -9.29
CA LYS A 98 4.83 -18.09 -8.39
C LYS A 98 4.77 -19.43 -9.13
N ASP A 99 4.37 -19.39 -10.40
CA ASP A 99 4.19 -20.57 -11.22
C ASP A 99 5.08 -20.55 -12.46
N ASN A 100 5.99 -21.51 -12.54
CA ASN A 100 6.93 -21.68 -13.67
C ASN A 100 6.24 -22.17 -14.96
N ASN A 101 4.92 -22.39 -14.95
CA ASN A 101 4.07 -22.76 -16.09
C ASN A 101 2.75 -21.95 -16.13
N GLY A 102 2.80 -20.66 -15.77
CA GLY A 102 1.65 -19.73 -15.80
C GLY A 102 1.20 -19.34 -17.22
N ILE A 103 0.89 -20.32 -18.08
CA ILE A 103 0.60 -20.16 -19.52
C ILE A 103 -0.54 -19.16 -19.75
N ARG A 104 -1.62 -19.26 -18.96
CA ARG A 104 -2.80 -18.39 -19.08
C ARG A 104 -2.47 -16.93 -18.70
N ALA A 105 -1.77 -16.70 -17.58
CA ALA A 105 -1.34 -15.38 -17.15
C ALA A 105 -0.37 -14.71 -18.16
N SER A 106 0.55 -15.50 -18.74
CA SER A 106 1.44 -15.03 -19.78
C SER A 106 0.68 -14.66 -21.06
N LYS A 107 -0.32 -15.47 -21.45
CA LYS A 107 -1.19 -15.19 -22.60
C LYS A 107 -2.00 -13.91 -22.41
N TYR A 108 -2.52 -13.66 -21.20
CA TYR A 108 -3.20 -12.41 -20.89
C TYR A 108 -2.28 -11.20 -21.00
N LEU A 109 -1.05 -11.29 -20.49
CA LEU A 109 -0.08 -10.20 -20.62
C LEU A 109 0.30 -9.95 -22.08
N ALA A 110 0.60 -11.00 -22.86
CA ALA A 110 0.89 -10.88 -24.29
C ALA A 110 -0.27 -10.22 -25.07
N ARG A 111 -1.52 -10.62 -24.78
CA ARG A 111 -2.72 -10.03 -25.39
C ARG A 111 -2.94 -8.57 -25.00
N LEU A 112 -2.59 -8.18 -23.77
CA LEU A 112 -2.60 -6.78 -23.32
C LEU A 112 -1.47 -5.96 -23.94
N ASP A 113 -0.33 -6.59 -24.25
CA ASP A 113 0.82 -5.97 -24.93
C ASP A 113 0.64 -5.87 -26.46
N GLY A 114 -0.46 -6.43 -26.99
CA GLY A 114 -0.79 -6.40 -28.42
C GLY A 114 -0.06 -7.43 -29.26
N GLU A 115 0.52 -8.46 -28.64
CA GLU A 115 1.13 -9.60 -29.31
C GLU A 115 0.02 -10.60 -29.69
N ASP A 116 -0.28 -10.70 -30.99
CA ASP A 116 -1.25 -11.67 -31.53
C ASP A 116 -0.64 -13.09 -31.55
N ASP A 117 -1.51 -14.11 -31.46
CA ASP A 117 -1.22 -15.55 -31.25
C ASP A 117 -0.50 -16.21 -32.46
N SER A 118 0.59 -15.61 -32.93
CA SER A 118 1.31 -15.93 -34.16
C SER A 118 2.83 -15.88 -33.93
N SER A 119 3.37 -16.71 -33.03
CA SER A 119 4.65 -17.40 -33.26
C SER A 119 5.20 -18.12 -32.03
N ASN A 120 5.71 -19.33 -32.31
CA ASN A 120 6.73 -20.09 -31.59
C ASN A 120 6.33 -20.89 -30.34
N ASP A 121 5.92 -22.12 -30.63
CA ASP A 121 6.69 -23.29 -30.19
C ASP A 121 8.21 -22.99 -30.17
N GLY A 122 8.81 -23.15 -28.99
CA GLY A 122 10.25 -23.38 -28.85
C GLY A 122 11.14 -22.14 -28.71
N VAL A 123 11.28 -21.61 -27.50
CA VAL A 123 12.60 -21.22 -26.97
C VAL A 123 12.70 -21.58 -25.50
N ALA A 124 13.36 -22.70 -25.23
CA ALA A 124 13.80 -23.08 -23.90
C ALA A 124 14.82 -22.06 -23.35
N LYS A 125 14.51 -21.44 -22.21
CA LYS A 125 15.51 -20.91 -21.27
C LYS A 125 15.31 -21.55 -19.90
N LYS A 126 16.35 -22.29 -19.48
CA LYS A 126 16.42 -23.11 -18.26
C LYS A 126 16.12 -22.31 -16.98
N PRO A 127 15.32 -22.84 -16.03
CA PRO A 127 15.35 -22.42 -14.64
C PRO A 127 16.22 -23.34 -13.77
N LYS A 128 17.00 -22.72 -12.90
CA LYS A 128 17.77 -23.38 -11.83
C LYS A 128 16.83 -23.86 -10.71
N LYS A 129 17.07 -25.11 -10.29
CA LYS A 129 16.77 -25.80 -9.03
C LYS A 129 15.42 -25.51 -8.31
N ARG A 130 14.58 -26.55 -8.43
CA ARG A 130 13.25 -26.88 -7.89
C ARG A 130 13.15 -26.81 -6.35
N LYS A 131 12.06 -26.22 -5.84
CA LYS A 131 11.29 -26.79 -4.72
C LYS A 131 10.01 -27.40 -5.32
N ALA A 132 9.62 -28.58 -4.86
CA ALA A 132 8.51 -29.34 -5.44
C ALA A 132 7.17 -28.59 -5.26
N PRO A 133 6.32 -28.50 -6.29
CA PRO A 133 4.94 -28.08 -6.13
C PRO A 133 4.16 -29.15 -5.34
N SER A 134 3.19 -28.74 -4.53
CA SER A 134 2.29 -29.69 -3.87
C SER A 134 1.49 -30.47 -4.93
N ALA A 135 1.21 -31.75 -4.69
CA ALA A 135 0.43 -32.60 -5.60
C ALA A 135 -0.96 -32.00 -5.91
N ALA A 136 -1.47 -31.15 -5.02
CA ALA A 136 -2.73 -30.43 -5.15
C ALA A 136 -2.68 -29.23 -6.13
N THR A 137 -1.52 -28.82 -6.63
CA THR A 137 -1.39 -27.70 -7.59
C THR A 137 -1.11 -28.18 -9.01
N SER A 138 -0.59 -29.40 -9.19
CA SER A 138 -0.31 -29.98 -10.51
C SER A 138 -1.55 -30.52 -11.22
N TRP A 139 -2.55 -31.02 -10.49
CA TRP A 139 -3.74 -31.70 -11.02
C TRP A 139 -4.89 -30.75 -11.44
N ILE A 140 -5.03 -29.57 -10.82
CA ILE A 140 -6.00 -28.53 -11.24
C ILE A 140 -5.71 -28.08 -12.68
N ARG A 141 -4.42 -28.03 -13.05
CA ARG A 141 -3.97 -27.69 -14.40
C ARG A 141 -4.37 -28.73 -15.45
N GLU A 142 -4.52 -30.00 -15.08
CA GLU A 142 -4.75 -31.09 -16.03
C GLU A 142 -6.24 -31.26 -16.40
N ASN A 143 -7.18 -30.70 -15.62
CA ASN A 143 -8.62 -30.83 -15.89
C ASN A 143 -9.25 -29.63 -16.60
N LEU A 144 -8.47 -28.60 -16.91
CA LEU A 144 -8.96 -27.42 -17.66
C LEU A 144 -8.65 -27.47 -19.16
N GLN A 145 -8.13 -28.59 -19.67
CA GLN A 145 -7.91 -28.81 -21.10
C GLN A 145 -8.62 -30.08 -21.56
N GLN A 146 -9.95 -30.09 -21.53
CA GLN A 146 -10.68 -31.04 -22.34
C GLN A 146 -12.01 -30.51 -22.88
N ASN A 147 -12.15 -30.69 -24.20
CA ASN A 147 -13.35 -30.58 -25.02
C ASN A 147 -13.83 -29.18 -25.43
N GLN A 148 -13.24 -28.70 -26.53
CA GLN A 148 -14.01 -27.99 -27.53
C GLN A 148 -15.07 -28.92 -28.13
N GLY A 149 -16.34 -28.68 -27.80
CA GLY A 149 -17.47 -29.42 -28.35
C GLY A 149 -18.64 -28.51 -28.62
N LYS A 150 -18.69 -27.94 -29.83
CA LYS A 150 -19.93 -27.43 -30.44
C LYS A 150 -21.04 -28.47 -30.22
N ASN A 151 -22.15 -28.11 -29.57
CA ASN A 151 -23.54 -28.64 -29.79
C ASN A 151 -24.50 -28.47 -28.59
N PHE A 152 -24.49 -27.36 -27.84
CA PHE A 152 -25.48 -27.17 -26.75
C PHE A 152 -26.77 -26.42 -27.15
N PHE A 153 -26.82 -25.79 -28.34
CA PHE A 153 -27.92 -24.89 -28.70
C PHE A 153 -29.11 -25.52 -29.44
N THR A 154 -29.04 -26.78 -29.88
CA THR A 154 -30.03 -27.34 -30.83
C THR A 154 -31.15 -28.17 -30.21
N LYS A 155 -31.17 -28.40 -28.89
CA LYS A 155 -32.22 -29.22 -28.23
C LYS A 155 -33.31 -28.44 -27.48
N ASN A 156 -33.12 -27.15 -27.16
CA ASN A 156 -34.09 -26.39 -26.36
C ASN A 156 -35.02 -25.46 -27.18
N ILE A 157 -34.75 -25.29 -28.48
CA ILE A 157 -35.52 -24.40 -29.36
C ILE A 157 -36.82 -25.06 -29.86
N GLN A 158 -36.88 -26.40 -29.86
CA GLN A 158 -38.04 -27.16 -30.37
C GLN A 158 -39.30 -26.97 -29.53
N GLY A 159 -39.19 -26.81 -28.21
CA GLY A 159 -40.35 -26.63 -27.31
C GLY A 159 -41.00 -25.25 -27.43
N ILE A 160 -40.20 -24.20 -27.64
CA ILE A 160 -40.68 -22.81 -27.76
C ILE A 160 -41.47 -22.63 -29.08
N ILE A 161 -41.01 -23.25 -30.17
CA ILE A 161 -41.67 -23.19 -31.47
C ILE A 161 -43.04 -23.90 -31.43
N ILE A 162 -43.15 -25.03 -30.73
CA ILE A 162 -44.42 -25.78 -30.59
C ILE A 162 -45.45 -24.96 -29.77
N GLY A 163 -45.01 -24.27 -28.72
CA GLY A 163 -45.89 -23.41 -27.91
C GLY A 163 -46.44 -22.20 -28.67
N ILE A 164 -45.61 -21.56 -29.49
CA ILE A 164 -46.02 -20.41 -30.31
C ILE A 164 -47.02 -20.84 -31.39
N ILE A 165 -46.80 -22.01 -32.00
CA ILE A 165 -47.72 -22.56 -33.02
C ILE A 165 -49.09 -22.91 -32.41
N LEU A 166 -49.12 -23.49 -31.21
CA LEU A 166 -50.38 -23.78 -30.49
C LEU A 166 -51.16 -22.50 -30.16
N MET A 167 -50.47 -21.42 -29.77
CA MET A 167 -51.09 -20.12 -29.49
C MET A 167 -51.69 -19.47 -30.74
N CYS A 168 -50.98 -19.53 -31.87
CA CYS A 168 -51.47 -18.99 -33.15
C CYS A 168 -52.66 -19.78 -33.72
N ILE A 169 -52.67 -21.11 -33.55
CA ILE A 169 -53.80 -21.96 -33.98
C ILE A 169 -55.04 -21.69 -33.12
N LEU A 170 -54.88 -21.48 -31.81
CA LEU A 170 -55.99 -21.14 -30.91
C LEU A 170 -56.64 -19.79 -31.28
N TRP A 171 -55.83 -18.83 -31.72
CA TRP A 171 -56.31 -17.51 -32.15
C TRP A 171 -57.07 -17.55 -33.49
N LEU A 172 -56.79 -18.53 -34.35
CA LEU A 172 -57.39 -18.66 -35.68
C LEU A 172 -58.74 -19.40 -35.68
N ILE A 173 -59.04 -20.17 -34.63
CA ILE A 173 -60.22 -21.05 -34.54
C ILE A 173 -61.45 -20.34 -33.89
N ILE A 174 -61.29 -19.15 -33.30
CA ILE A 174 -62.40 -18.46 -32.60
C ILE A 174 -62.92 -17.28 -33.44
N PRO A 175 -64.12 -17.37 -34.06
CA PRO A 175 -64.73 -16.23 -34.72
C PRO A 175 -65.38 -15.30 -33.67
N GLY A 176 -64.80 -14.12 -33.51
CA GLY A 176 -65.53 -12.85 -33.27
C GLY A 176 -66.59 -12.80 -32.16
N THR A 177 -66.39 -13.44 -31.01
CA THR A 177 -67.18 -13.14 -29.80
C THR A 177 -66.30 -12.38 -28.80
N PRO A 178 -66.75 -11.25 -28.23
CA PRO A 178 -66.00 -10.59 -27.17
C PRO A 178 -65.98 -11.54 -25.98
N ILE A 179 -64.82 -12.13 -25.72
CA ILE A 179 -64.62 -12.96 -24.54
C ILE A 179 -64.65 -12.00 -23.35
N ASN A 180 -65.83 -11.85 -22.74
CA ASN A 180 -65.94 -11.17 -21.47
C ASN A 180 -65.54 -12.19 -20.40
N ILE A 181 -64.22 -12.33 -20.22
CA ILE A 181 -63.66 -13.12 -19.14
C ILE A 181 -63.95 -12.33 -17.87
N ASP A 182 -64.93 -12.77 -17.09
CA ASP A 182 -65.13 -12.24 -15.75
C ASP A 182 -63.98 -12.75 -14.86
N LEU A 183 -62.86 -12.02 -14.88
CA LEU A 183 -61.73 -12.22 -14.00
C LEU A 183 -62.12 -11.98 -12.53
N GLY A 184 -63.24 -11.30 -12.26
CA GLY A 184 -63.72 -11.03 -10.91
C GLY A 184 -63.97 -12.31 -10.13
N GLY A 185 -64.52 -13.35 -10.75
CA GLY A 185 -64.79 -14.66 -10.11
C GLY A 185 -63.57 -15.55 -9.87
N ILE A 186 -62.50 -15.37 -10.65
CA ILE A 186 -61.25 -16.15 -10.51
C ILE A 186 -60.38 -15.57 -9.37
N PHE A 187 -60.48 -14.27 -9.12
CA PHE A 187 -59.79 -13.59 -8.02
C PHE A 187 -60.63 -13.38 -6.75
N SER A 188 -61.96 -13.61 -6.78
CA SER A 188 -62.84 -13.48 -5.60
C SER A 188 -63.11 -14.77 -4.85
N GLY A 189 -62.40 -15.85 -5.16
CA GLY A 189 -62.53 -17.15 -4.50
C GLY A 189 -61.27 -17.58 -3.75
N ASN A 190 -60.92 -16.88 -2.67
CA ASN A 190 -60.28 -17.46 -1.47
C ASN A 190 -60.17 -16.39 -0.36
N PRO A 191 -61.02 -16.40 0.68
CA PRO A 191 -60.88 -15.51 1.85
C PRO A 191 -59.60 -15.78 2.67
N ASP A 192 -58.80 -16.78 2.27
CA ASP A 192 -57.53 -17.19 2.88
C ASP A 192 -56.29 -16.73 2.07
N LEU A 193 -56.46 -16.02 0.95
CA LEU A 193 -55.35 -15.46 0.16
C LEU A 193 -54.92 -14.06 0.63
N SER A 194 -55.87 -13.23 1.08
CA SER A 194 -55.60 -11.93 1.71
C SER A 194 -54.62 -12.01 2.90
N PRO A 195 -54.74 -12.97 3.85
CA PRO A 195 -53.74 -13.13 4.90
C PRO A 195 -52.39 -13.66 4.39
N GLN A 196 -52.35 -14.38 3.26
CA GLN A 196 -51.08 -14.85 2.66
C GLN A 196 -50.35 -13.74 1.92
N ILE A 197 -51.06 -12.88 1.18
CA ILE A 197 -50.50 -11.69 0.53
C ILE A 197 -49.91 -10.76 1.60
N ALA A 198 -50.63 -10.52 2.70
CA ALA A 198 -50.13 -9.73 3.82
C ALA A 198 -48.90 -10.35 4.51
N ARG A 199 -48.81 -11.69 4.58
CA ARG A 199 -47.61 -12.39 5.09
C ARG A 199 -46.43 -12.26 4.13
N LEU A 200 -46.65 -12.41 2.84
CA LEU A 200 -45.62 -12.26 1.80
C LEU A 200 -45.12 -10.83 1.69
N GLU A 201 -45.98 -9.83 1.84
CA GLU A 201 -45.57 -8.43 1.94
C GLU A 201 -44.72 -8.20 3.18
N LYS A 202 -45.13 -8.74 4.34
CA LYS A 202 -44.37 -8.66 5.58
C LYS A 202 -43.00 -9.36 5.46
N GLU A 203 -42.94 -10.52 4.83
CA GLU A 203 -41.70 -11.27 4.60
C GLU A 203 -40.78 -10.53 3.61
N ASN A 204 -41.32 -9.92 2.55
CA ASN A 204 -40.53 -9.06 1.66
C ASN A 204 -39.99 -7.82 2.38
N THR A 205 -40.79 -7.17 3.23
CA THR A 205 -40.31 -6.04 4.04
C THR A 205 -39.22 -6.49 5.00
N GLU A 206 -39.39 -7.63 5.68
CA GLU A 206 -38.40 -8.19 6.60
C GLU A 206 -37.11 -8.59 5.88
N LEU A 207 -37.21 -9.18 4.68
CA LEU A 207 -36.05 -9.49 3.84
C LEU A 207 -35.34 -8.22 3.35
N THR A 208 -36.09 -7.17 3.01
CA THR A 208 -35.53 -5.88 2.62
C THR A 208 -34.79 -5.23 3.79
N ASP A 209 -35.37 -5.27 4.99
CA ASP A 209 -34.74 -4.77 6.21
C ASP A 209 -33.44 -5.54 6.53
N ARG A 210 -33.47 -6.87 6.47
CA ARG A 210 -32.27 -7.70 6.66
C ARG A 210 -31.18 -7.42 5.62
N LEU A 211 -31.56 -7.16 4.38
CA LEU A 211 -30.63 -6.84 3.31
C LEU A 211 -30.01 -5.46 3.52
N ASN A 212 -30.79 -4.49 4.00
CA ASN A 212 -30.28 -3.16 4.38
C ASN A 212 -29.33 -3.27 5.58
N ASP A 213 -29.70 -3.97 6.65
CA ASP A 213 -28.85 -4.18 7.83
C ASP A 213 -27.52 -4.89 7.45
N ALA A 214 -27.60 -5.91 6.58
CA ALA A 214 -26.42 -6.61 6.09
C ALA A 214 -25.52 -5.69 5.23
N ASN A 215 -26.11 -4.85 4.37
CA ASN A 215 -25.36 -3.88 3.58
C ASN A 215 -24.70 -2.81 4.46
N GLU A 216 -25.40 -2.31 5.48
CA GLU A 216 -24.83 -1.35 6.45
C GLU A 216 -23.65 -1.97 7.21
N ALA A 217 -23.79 -3.21 7.68
CA ALA A 217 -22.71 -3.95 8.34
C ALA A 217 -21.50 -4.16 7.40
N LEU A 218 -21.74 -4.46 6.11
CA LEU A 218 -20.68 -4.58 5.11
C LEU A 218 -19.97 -3.25 4.84
N VAL A 219 -20.71 -2.14 4.77
CA VAL A 219 -20.11 -0.80 4.61
C VAL A 219 -19.22 -0.46 5.81
N GLN A 220 -19.70 -0.70 7.03
CA GLN A 220 -18.90 -0.49 8.25
C GLN A 220 -17.67 -1.39 8.29
N ALA A 221 -17.79 -2.66 7.92
CA ALA A 221 -16.66 -3.59 7.82
C ALA A 221 -15.63 -3.13 6.78
N ASN A 222 -16.07 -2.62 5.63
CA ASN A 222 -15.16 -2.12 4.60
C ASN A 222 -14.45 -0.82 5.03
N GLU A 223 -15.15 0.09 5.71
CA GLU A 223 -14.55 1.31 6.25
C GLU A 223 -13.50 1.01 7.33
N THR A 224 -13.78 0.06 8.22
CA THR A 224 -12.83 -0.38 9.25
C THR A 224 -11.64 -1.10 8.63
N GLU A 225 -11.85 -1.95 7.62
CA GLU A 225 -10.76 -2.58 6.87
C GLU A 225 -9.87 -1.53 6.20
N LYS A 226 -10.47 -0.50 5.59
CA LYS A 226 -9.72 0.60 4.98
C LYS A 226 -8.88 1.35 6.01
N LYS A 227 -9.46 1.73 7.15
CA LYS A 227 -8.73 2.38 8.25
C LYS A 227 -7.56 1.53 8.73
N LEU A 228 -7.79 0.23 8.94
CA LEU A 228 -6.75 -0.70 9.37
C LEU A 228 -5.65 -0.85 8.31
N ARG A 229 -6.00 -0.87 7.02
CA ARG A 229 -5.02 -0.89 5.92
C ARG A 229 -4.16 0.38 5.92
N ASP A 230 -4.78 1.54 6.08
CA ASP A 230 -4.08 2.83 6.13
C ASP A 230 -3.14 2.88 7.35
N GLU A 231 -3.59 2.39 8.51
CA GLU A 231 -2.75 2.24 9.71
C GLU A 231 -1.57 1.30 9.48
N ILE A 232 -1.79 0.11 8.92
CA ILE A 232 -0.73 -0.85 8.61
C ILE A 232 0.29 -0.26 7.64
N GLU A 233 -0.16 0.49 6.63
CA GLU A 233 0.73 1.14 5.67
C GLU A 233 1.58 2.24 6.33
N GLN A 234 0.97 3.06 7.20
CA GLN A 234 1.71 4.03 8.01
C GLN A 234 2.74 3.36 8.92
N TYR A 235 2.37 2.28 9.62
CA TYR A 235 3.31 1.52 10.45
C TYR A 235 4.44 0.91 9.64
N SER A 236 4.14 0.33 8.47
CA SER A 236 5.16 -0.24 7.59
C SER A 236 6.13 0.83 7.07
N TYR A 237 5.63 2.02 6.74
CA TYR A 237 6.43 3.15 6.29
C TYR A 237 7.37 3.64 7.41
N TRP A 238 6.81 3.92 8.59
CA TRP A 238 7.54 4.44 9.74
C TRP A 238 8.53 3.42 10.32
N SER A 239 8.19 2.14 10.30
CA SER A 239 9.12 1.06 10.67
C SER A 239 10.34 1.01 9.73
N GLY A 240 10.15 1.27 8.43
CA GLY A 240 11.25 1.40 7.48
C GLY A 240 12.18 2.56 7.83
N ILE A 241 11.62 3.74 8.14
CA ILE A 241 12.38 4.91 8.57
C ILE A 241 13.17 4.63 9.84
N LEU A 242 12.51 4.07 10.86
CA LEU A 242 13.15 3.75 12.13
C LEU A 242 14.32 2.79 11.94
N LYS A 243 14.16 1.75 11.11
CA LYS A 243 15.25 0.82 10.78
C LYS A 243 16.42 1.52 10.09
N ASP A 244 16.14 2.46 9.19
CA ASP A 244 17.19 3.25 8.55
C ASP A 244 17.92 4.16 9.55
N LEU A 245 17.19 4.77 10.49
CA LEU A 245 17.78 5.57 11.58
C LEU A 245 18.65 4.71 12.51
N GLN A 246 18.17 3.54 12.92
CA GLN A 246 18.93 2.59 13.73
C GLN A 246 20.20 2.17 13.01
N LYS A 247 20.13 1.87 11.71
CA LYS A 247 21.30 1.54 10.90
C LYS A 247 22.32 2.69 10.84
N LEU A 248 21.86 3.94 10.71
CA LEU A 248 22.76 5.10 10.76
C LEU A 248 23.45 5.22 12.14
N ALA A 249 22.71 4.98 13.22
CA ALA A 249 23.28 4.96 14.56
C ALA A 249 24.31 3.82 14.75
N ASP A 250 24.02 2.63 14.24
CA ASP A 250 24.92 1.46 14.25
C ASP A 250 26.20 1.73 13.43
N ASP A 251 26.07 2.40 12.28
CA ASP A 251 27.19 2.86 11.45
C ASP A 251 27.99 4.00 12.13
N GLY A 252 27.57 4.47 13.30
CA GLY A 252 28.19 5.56 14.04
C GLY A 252 27.94 6.94 13.44
N LYS A 253 26.91 7.11 12.59
CA LYS A 253 26.56 8.38 11.92
C LYS A 253 25.50 9.16 12.70
N TYR A 254 25.80 9.45 13.97
CA TYR A 254 24.86 10.10 14.89
C TYR A 254 24.40 11.49 14.39
N LYS A 255 25.27 12.24 13.72
CA LYS A 255 24.91 13.53 13.11
C LYS A 255 23.74 13.39 12.13
N ASP A 256 23.83 12.42 11.23
CA ASP A 256 22.84 12.19 10.19
C ASP A 256 21.50 11.75 10.78
N VAL A 257 21.53 10.98 11.88
CA VAL A 257 20.35 10.60 12.66
C VAL A 257 19.62 11.85 13.18
N ILE A 258 20.33 12.73 13.89
CA ILE A 258 19.73 13.95 14.47
C ILE A 258 19.19 14.87 13.38
N VAL A 259 19.96 15.11 12.31
CA VAL A 259 19.49 15.94 11.18
C VAL A 259 18.21 15.36 10.58
N LYS A 260 18.16 14.05 10.34
CA LYS A 260 16.98 13.41 9.74
C LYS A 260 15.77 13.52 10.67
N ILE A 261 15.93 13.33 11.97
CA ILE A 261 14.84 13.44 12.95
C ILE A 261 14.30 14.87 13.05
N GLU A 262 15.19 15.84 13.28
CA GLU A 262 14.77 17.21 13.58
C GLU A 262 14.44 18.06 12.34
N LYS A 263 14.93 17.67 11.16
CA LYS A 263 14.68 18.41 9.91
C LYS A 263 13.69 17.71 9.00
N ASP A 264 13.93 16.44 8.69
CA ASP A 264 13.17 15.73 7.67
C ASP A 264 11.86 15.15 8.23
N LEU A 265 11.86 14.77 9.52
CA LEU A 265 10.72 14.14 10.18
C LEU A 265 9.93 15.08 11.10
N ALA A 266 10.36 16.33 11.24
CA ALA A 266 9.70 17.31 12.10
C ALA A 266 8.28 17.64 11.60
N GLY A 267 7.32 17.61 12.54
CA GLY A 267 5.91 17.93 12.27
C GLY A 267 5.12 16.84 11.54
N LEU A 268 5.74 15.72 11.18
CA LEU A 268 5.02 14.59 10.59
C LEU A 268 4.26 13.80 11.66
N SER A 269 3.04 13.36 11.32
CA SER A 269 2.28 12.43 12.14
C SER A 269 2.90 11.04 12.06
N LYS A 270 3.19 10.45 13.22
CA LYS A 270 3.86 9.16 13.38
C LYS A 270 3.13 8.33 14.42
N PRO A 271 3.01 7.00 14.25
CA PRO A 271 2.42 6.15 15.25
C PRO A 271 3.14 6.27 16.60
N ASP A 272 2.39 6.28 17.69
CA ASP A 272 2.90 6.56 19.04
C ASP A 272 4.07 5.64 19.42
N ALA A 273 3.93 4.34 19.16
CA ALA A 273 5.00 3.36 19.43
C ALA A 273 6.31 3.68 18.67
N ILE A 274 6.22 4.09 17.40
CA ILE A 274 7.41 4.47 16.63
C ILE A 274 7.97 5.81 17.11
N ALA A 275 7.09 6.74 17.51
CA ALA A 275 7.52 8.02 18.06
C ALA A 275 8.36 7.84 19.32
N GLU A 276 7.95 6.94 20.23
CA GLU A 276 8.72 6.61 21.43
C GLU A 276 10.11 6.03 21.09
N GLU A 277 10.19 5.12 20.12
CA GLU A 277 11.47 4.55 19.68
C GLU A 277 12.39 5.59 19.03
N ILE A 278 11.85 6.51 18.23
CA ILE A 278 12.62 7.61 17.63
C ILE A 278 13.14 8.55 18.73
N ILE A 279 12.32 8.90 19.72
CA ILE A 279 12.72 9.77 20.83
C ILE A 279 13.84 9.11 21.64
N ALA A 280 13.74 7.80 21.93
CA ALA A 280 14.77 7.06 22.63
C ALA A 280 16.10 7.05 21.83
N LEU A 281 16.02 6.80 20.52
CA LEU A 281 17.18 6.82 19.64
C LEU A 281 17.81 8.22 19.54
N GLU A 282 16.98 9.26 19.46
CA GLU A 282 17.41 10.66 19.45
C GLU A 282 18.19 11.00 20.73
N ALA A 283 17.64 10.65 21.90
CA ALA A 283 18.29 10.87 23.19
C ALA A 283 19.64 10.16 23.30
N GLU A 284 19.77 8.95 22.73
CA GLU A 284 21.04 8.23 22.69
C GLU A 284 22.05 8.87 21.73
N CYS A 285 21.58 9.37 20.57
CA CYS A 285 22.44 9.89 19.51
C CYS A 285 22.90 11.33 19.77
N LYS A 286 22.09 12.16 20.45
CA LYS A 286 22.40 13.57 20.74
C LYS A 286 23.80 13.77 21.31
N PRO A 287 24.18 13.20 22.47
CA PRO A 287 25.52 13.41 23.04
C PRO A 287 26.65 12.95 22.12
N LYS A 288 26.45 11.86 21.36
CA LYS A 288 27.45 11.31 20.44
C LYS A 288 27.60 12.14 19.17
N SER A 289 26.56 12.88 18.78
CA SER A 289 26.55 13.71 17.57
C SER A 289 27.30 15.03 17.73
N ILE A 290 27.48 15.55 18.97
CA ILE A 290 28.14 16.83 19.25
C ILE A 290 29.51 16.91 18.57
N SER A 291 30.36 15.89 18.77
CA SER A 291 31.69 15.86 18.14
C SER A 291 31.60 15.81 16.62
N GLN A 292 30.59 15.15 16.05
CA GLN A 292 30.45 15.07 14.59
C GLN A 292 30.00 16.39 13.97
N PHE A 293 29.07 17.10 14.61
CA PHE A 293 28.68 18.46 14.22
C PHE A 293 29.86 19.42 14.32
N TYR A 294 30.62 19.36 15.42
CA TYR A 294 31.83 20.17 15.59
C TYR A 294 32.87 19.92 14.49
N GLU A 295 33.16 18.65 14.18
CA GLU A 295 34.10 18.28 13.13
C GLU A 295 33.60 18.68 11.73
N ALA A 296 32.31 18.53 11.44
CA ALA A 296 31.72 18.96 10.18
C ALA A 296 31.81 20.49 10.01
N GLY A 297 31.44 21.26 11.04
CA GLY A 297 31.55 22.72 11.03
C GLY A 297 33.00 23.19 10.84
N ARG A 298 33.96 22.52 11.50
CA ARG A 298 35.39 22.78 11.30
C ARG A 298 35.86 22.53 9.89
N GLU A 299 35.47 21.41 9.30
CA GLU A 299 35.93 21.05 7.95
C GLU A 299 35.36 22.02 6.92
N ILE A 300 34.07 22.37 7.02
CA ILE A 300 33.45 23.38 6.15
C ILE A 300 34.17 24.72 6.32
N TYR A 301 34.37 25.16 7.56
CA TYR A 301 35.06 26.42 7.85
C TYR A 301 36.48 26.45 7.23
N ARG A 302 37.27 25.39 7.43
CA ARG A 302 38.64 25.29 6.91
C ARG A 302 38.70 25.22 5.39
N SER A 303 37.71 24.56 4.77
CA SER A 303 37.62 24.43 3.32
C SER A 303 37.16 25.72 2.62
N ASN A 304 36.60 26.69 3.36
CA ASN A 304 36.11 27.98 2.88
C ASN A 304 37.26 28.97 2.57
N ALA A 305 38.22 28.56 1.73
CA ALA A 305 39.43 29.34 1.42
C ALA A 305 39.14 30.66 0.70
N ASN A 306 38.00 30.77 0.01
CA ASN A 306 37.52 31.99 -0.64
C ASN A 306 36.80 32.94 0.32
N GLN A 307 36.66 32.57 1.61
CA GLN A 307 35.97 33.35 2.63
C GLN A 307 34.54 33.74 2.23
N SER A 308 33.83 32.81 1.57
CA SER A 308 32.45 33.04 1.14
C SER A 308 31.50 33.09 2.34
N LEU A 309 30.48 33.96 2.26
CA LEU A 309 29.44 34.06 3.28
C LEU A 309 28.69 32.73 3.45
N GLU A 310 28.33 32.10 2.33
CA GLU A 310 27.65 30.80 2.32
C GLU A 310 28.47 29.71 3.02
N GLY A 311 29.79 29.67 2.81
CA GLY A 311 30.66 28.74 3.52
C GLY A 311 30.67 28.98 5.04
N TYR A 312 30.62 30.24 5.48
CA TYR A 312 30.51 30.55 6.91
C TYR A 312 29.13 30.23 7.48
N ILE A 313 28.05 30.49 6.73
CA ILE A 313 26.68 30.10 7.12
C ILE A 313 26.60 28.58 7.31
N ASN A 314 27.12 27.81 6.37
CA ASN A 314 27.11 26.35 6.45
C ASN A 314 27.94 25.83 7.64
N ALA A 315 29.11 26.42 7.89
CA ALA A 315 29.90 26.09 9.08
C ALA A 315 29.19 26.47 10.38
N ALA A 316 28.61 27.67 10.44
CA ALA A 316 27.88 28.19 11.59
C ALA A 316 26.69 27.29 11.93
N ASN A 317 25.92 26.84 10.94
CA ASN A 317 24.78 25.94 11.14
C ASN A 317 25.20 24.64 11.85
N GLU A 318 26.33 24.03 11.46
CA GLU A 318 26.83 22.82 12.11
C GLU A 318 27.25 23.10 13.57
N TYR A 319 27.93 24.23 13.83
CA TYR A 319 28.29 24.60 15.21
C TYR A 319 27.07 24.94 16.06
N ILE A 320 26.06 25.63 15.51
CA ILE A 320 24.82 25.98 16.21
C ILE A 320 24.11 24.70 16.67
N MET A 321 24.07 23.66 15.83
CA MET A 321 23.53 22.36 16.23
C MET A 321 24.32 21.76 17.39
N ALA A 322 25.65 21.77 17.34
CA ALA A 322 26.49 21.29 18.44
C ALA A 322 26.26 22.08 19.75
N ILE A 323 26.17 23.41 19.66
CA ILE A 323 25.93 24.30 20.80
C ILE A 323 24.55 24.04 21.40
N ARG A 324 23.50 23.94 20.58
CA ARG A 324 22.16 23.66 21.06
C ARG A 324 22.09 22.33 21.82
N ILE A 325 22.70 21.28 21.28
CA ILE A 325 22.73 19.98 21.95
C ILE A 325 23.50 20.07 23.27
N ILE A 326 24.60 20.82 23.34
CA ILE A 326 25.34 21.07 24.59
C ILE A 326 24.46 21.77 25.62
N GLU A 327 23.69 22.78 25.21
CA GLU A 327 22.83 23.57 26.09
C GLU A 327 21.59 22.81 26.57
N GLU A 328 21.10 21.86 25.77
CA GLU A 328 20.02 20.93 26.15
C GLU A 328 20.51 19.78 27.06
N SER A 329 21.82 19.57 27.17
CA SER A 329 22.40 18.42 27.90
C SER A 329 22.77 18.77 29.34
N ASP A 330 22.31 17.97 30.30
CA ASP A 330 22.72 18.10 31.71
C ASP A 330 24.18 17.68 31.94
N GLU A 331 24.65 16.66 31.21
CA GLU A 331 26.00 16.11 31.31
C GLU A 331 26.63 15.97 29.92
N LEU A 332 27.88 16.41 29.80
CA LEU A 332 28.64 16.33 28.56
C LEU A 332 29.55 15.08 28.53
N PRO A 333 29.63 14.38 27.39
CA PRO A 333 30.60 13.31 27.21
C PRO A 333 32.04 13.82 27.42
N SER A 334 32.90 13.00 28.03
CA SER A 334 34.28 13.41 28.37
C SER A 334 35.14 13.79 27.17
N ASN A 335 34.77 13.34 25.96
CA ASN A 335 35.45 13.67 24.70
C ASN A 335 34.96 15.00 24.08
N VAL A 336 33.92 15.63 24.63
CA VAL A 336 33.39 16.91 24.14
C VAL A 336 34.14 18.06 24.81
N ASN A 337 34.79 18.88 23.99
CA ASN A 337 35.41 20.12 24.44
C ASN A 337 34.48 21.30 24.12
N ALA A 338 33.56 21.61 25.05
CA ALA A 338 32.59 22.69 24.87
C ALA A 338 33.27 24.05 24.60
N VAL A 339 34.40 24.33 25.25
CA VAL A 339 35.19 25.56 25.03
C VAL A 339 35.55 25.73 23.55
N ASN A 340 36.01 24.66 22.90
CA ASN A 340 36.33 24.70 21.48
C ASN A 340 35.07 24.86 20.61
N VAL A 341 33.98 24.18 20.96
CA VAL A 341 32.71 24.28 20.22
C VAL A 341 32.21 25.73 20.22
N TYR A 342 32.15 26.37 21.40
CA TYR A 342 31.74 27.77 21.53
C TYR A 342 32.71 28.73 20.83
N TYR A 343 34.03 28.55 20.98
CA TYR A 343 34.99 29.48 20.37
C TYR A 343 34.96 29.45 18.84
N TYR A 344 35.02 28.27 18.23
CA TYR A 344 35.00 28.16 16.77
C TYR A 344 33.60 28.41 16.20
N GLY A 345 32.55 28.03 16.93
CA GLY A 345 31.17 28.38 16.61
C GLY A 345 30.96 29.89 16.57
N GLY A 346 31.34 30.60 17.63
CA GLY A 346 31.25 32.07 17.69
C GLY A 346 32.00 32.76 16.54
N LYS A 347 33.20 32.27 16.17
CA LYS A 347 33.91 32.77 14.99
C LYS A 347 33.12 32.55 13.68
N ALA A 348 32.61 31.34 13.46
CA ALA A 348 31.87 31.02 12.25
C ALA A 348 30.56 31.82 12.16
N ILE A 349 29.85 31.96 13.27
CA ILE A 349 28.60 32.72 13.39
C ILE A 349 28.85 34.19 13.04
N ALA A 350 29.82 34.86 13.67
CA ALA A 350 30.14 36.25 13.35
C ALA A 350 30.51 36.45 11.87
N LEU A 351 31.32 35.55 11.30
CA LEU A 351 31.72 35.63 9.88
C LEU A 351 30.59 35.30 8.90
N SER A 352 29.51 34.67 9.37
CA SER A 352 28.35 34.31 8.55
C SER A 352 27.41 35.48 8.27
N GLU A 353 27.48 36.54 9.08
CA GLU A 353 26.59 37.72 9.05
C GLU A 353 25.08 37.38 8.88
N TYR A 354 24.66 36.18 9.30
CA TYR A 354 23.32 35.64 9.09
C TYR A 354 22.59 35.40 10.43
N PRO A 355 21.28 35.71 10.52
CA PRO A 355 20.39 36.25 9.47
C PRO A 355 20.61 37.75 9.18
N SER A 356 21.22 38.46 10.13
CA SER A 356 21.76 39.80 9.95
C SER A 356 23.09 39.90 10.68
N LYS A 357 23.94 40.86 10.28
CA LYS A 357 25.23 41.08 10.95
C LYS A 357 25.09 41.34 12.45
N GLU A 358 24.10 42.13 12.85
CA GLU A 358 23.85 42.48 14.25
C GLU A 358 23.43 41.25 15.07
N GLU A 359 22.56 40.40 14.53
CA GLU A 359 22.13 39.16 15.19
C GLU A 359 23.27 38.14 15.28
N ALA A 360 24.06 38.01 14.21
CA ALA A 360 25.24 37.15 14.18
C ALA A 360 26.30 37.61 15.19
N ASP A 361 26.59 38.92 15.26
CA ASP A 361 27.53 39.49 16.21
C ASP A 361 27.07 39.27 17.66
N LYS A 362 25.77 39.46 17.94
CA LYS A 362 25.19 39.22 19.27
C LYS A 362 25.35 37.75 19.70
N GLU A 363 25.05 36.82 18.81
CA GLU A 363 25.16 35.39 19.11
C GLU A 363 26.63 34.94 19.24
N ALA A 364 27.52 35.52 18.44
CA ALA A 364 28.95 35.28 18.55
C ALA A 364 29.52 35.80 19.87
N LEU A 365 29.10 36.99 20.33
CA LEU A 365 29.48 37.53 21.63
C LEU A 365 29.06 36.59 22.76
N ARG A 366 27.81 36.09 22.73
CA ARG A 366 27.31 35.10 23.69
C ARG A 366 28.19 33.84 23.73
N CYS A 367 28.61 33.34 22.56
CA CYS A 367 29.51 32.20 22.48
C CYS A 367 30.90 32.49 23.08
N PHE A 368 31.46 33.68 22.83
CA PHE A 368 32.76 34.06 23.40
C PHE A 368 32.71 34.31 24.91
N GLU A 369 31.60 34.83 25.43
CA GLU A 369 31.34 34.93 26.86
C GLU A 369 31.28 33.53 27.50
N ALA A 370 30.57 32.59 26.88
CA ALA A 370 30.53 31.19 27.35
C ALA A 370 31.93 30.55 27.43
N VAL A 371 32.83 30.86 26.49
CA VAL A 371 34.24 30.42 26.54
C VAL A 371 34.96 30.96 27.77
N ILE A 372 34.72 32.22 28.13
CA ILE A 372 35.33 32.86 29.29
C ILE A 372 34.78 32.26 30.57
N ASP A 373 33.48 31.97 30.63
CA ASP A 373 32.84 31.40 31.82
C ASP A 373 33.28 29.95 32.05
N LEU A 374 33.36 29.15 30.98
CA LEU A 374 33.77 27.75 31.06
C LEU A 374 35.26 27.58 31.39
N ALA A 375 36.13 28.50 30.95
CA ALA A 375 37.57 28.37 31.11
C ALA A 375 38.29 29.73 31.30
N PRO A 376 38.03 30.46 32.39
CA PRO A 376 38.40 31.88 32.56
C PRO A 376 39.89 32.18 32.49
N HIS A 377 40.73 31.20 32.85
CA HIS A 377 42.19 31.32 32.87
C HIS A 377 42.89 30.63 31.69
N SER A 378 42.13 30.17 30.69
CA SER A 378 42.68 29.52 29.51
C SER A 378 43.16 30.52 28.45
N GLU A 379 44.04 30.07 27.55
CA GLU A 379 44.40 30.82 26.34
C GLU A 379 43.15 31.12 25.48
N MET A 380 42.21 30.17 25.43
CA MET A 380 40.94 30.34 24.71
C MET A 380 40.10 31.49 25.28
N ALA A 381 40.04 31.66 26.60
CA ALA A 381 39.37 32.82 27.19
C ALA A 381 40.08 34.14 26.84
N SER A 382 41.41 34.15 26.75
CA SER A 382 42.13 35.32 26.25
C SER A 382 41.81 35.62 24.79
N TYR A 383 41.70 34.59 23.94
CA TYR A 383 41.32 34.76 22.54
C TYR A 383 39.87 35.22 22.38
N ALA A 384 38.96 34.68 23.19
CA ALA A 384 37.55 35.10 23.23
C ALA A 384 37.41 36.58 23.61
N ARG A 385 38.11 37.05 24.65
CA ARG A 385 38.14 38.47 25.03
C ARG A 385 38.63 39.38 23.89
N ASN A 386 39.64 38.93 23.15
CA ASN A 386 40.13 39.68 21.99
C ASN A 386 39.07 39.75 20.86
N ARG A 387 38.31 38.68 20.63
CA ARG A 387 37.24 38.64 19.63
C ARG A 387 36.03 39.49 20.01
N ILE A 388 35.65 39.48 21.29
CA ILE A 388 34.63 40.40 21.83
C ILE A 388 35.04 41.85 21.53
N ASN A 389 36.26 42.22 21.89
CA ASN A 389 36.80 43.56 21.63
C ASN A 389 36.91 43.88 20.13
N ASP A 390 37.10 42.88 19.25
CA ASP A 390 37.06 43.10 17.80
C ASP A 390 35.64 43.46 17.34
N ILE A 391 34.62 42.69 17.75
CA ILE A 391 33.21 42.92 17.40
C ILE A 391 32.72 44.28 17.92
N GLU A 392 32.95 44.57 19.21
CA GLU A 392 32.48 45.81 19.85
C GLU A 392 33.07 47.08 19.22
N ASN A 393 34.29 46.98 18.66
CA ASN A 393 34.95 48.08 17.97
C ASN A 393 34.73 48.06 16.44
N GLY A 394 33.86 47.19 15.93
CA GLY A 394 33.57 47.06 14.50
C GLY A 394 34.75 46.57 13.66
N ARG A 395 35.72 45.88 14.26
CA ARG A 395 36.86 45.28 13.56
C ARG A 395 36.48 43.94 12.97
N ALA A 396 36.98 43.66 11.77
CA ALA A 396 36.74 42.38 11.12
C ALA A 396 37.39 41.22 11.88
N ILE A 397 36.61 40.17 12.14
CA ILE A 397 37.11 38.91 12.67
C ILE A 397 37.97 38.23 11.61
N ARG A 398 39.14 37.71 12.02
CA ARG A 398 40.02 36.98 11.11
C ARG A 398 39.56 35.53 10.94
N HIS A 399 39.56 35.08 9.69
CA HIS A 399 39.41 33.68 9.29
C HIS A 399 40.30 32.78 10.15
#